data_AF-Q6YD94-F1
#
_entry.id   AF-Q6YD94-F1
#
_cell.length_a   1.000
_cell.length_b   1.000
_cell.length_c   1.000
_cell.angle_alpha   90.00
_cell.angle_beta   90.00
_cell.angle_gamma   90.00
#
_symmetry.space_group_name_H-M   'P 1'
#
loop_
_entity.id
_entity.type
_entity.pdbx_description
1 polymer ?
#
loop_
_entity_poly.entity_id
_entity_poly.type
_entity_poly.pdbx_seq_one_letter_code
_entity_poly.pdbx_strand_id
1 'polypeptide(L)'
;LARVLFNILCDGFERFCFLDNVRERVQKYVIEHLKKELLSKLLKEEDASSFVTPGGITNFAKRRLSRTKVLVVLDDVNDSDQMEDLCGGHTWFEASSRIIVTTRDKHVLVKADADHIHEVETLNSDDSLRLFSLNAFKQNCTIEAEQVELSKRVLNYCK
;
A
#
# COMPACT_ATOMS: atom_id res chain seq x y z
N LEU A 1 -4.36 -6.53 4.28
CA LEU A 1 -4.00 -7.39 3.12
C LEU A 1 -2.64 -7.03 2.53
N ALA A 2 -2.42 -5.79 2.06
CA ALA A 2 -1.18 -5.37 1.42
C ALA A 2 0.10 -5.72 2.17
N ARG A 3 0.12 -5.52 3.50
CA ARG A 3 1.28 -5.88 4.34
C ARG A 3 1.65 -7.36 4.26
N VAL A 4 0.64 -8.23 4.26
CA VAL A 4 0.84 -9.69 4.18
C VAL A 4 1.38 -10.06 2.81
N LEU A 5 0.79 -9.52 1.73
CA LEU A 5 1.29 -9.73 0.37
C LEU A 5 2.73 -9.25 0.21
N PHE A 6 3.07 -8.08 0.76
CA PHE A 6 4.43 -7.56 0.75
C PHE A 6 5.42 -8.52 1.38
N ASN A 7 5.13 -9.02 2.58
CA ASN A 7 6.01 -9.95 3.29
C ASN A 7 6.18 -11.30 2.57
N ILE A 8 5.17 -11.75 1.82
CA ILE A 8 5.25 -12.98 1.03
C ILE A 8 6.05 -12.77 -0.25
N LEU A 9 5.91 -11.60 -0.88
CA LEU A 9 6.46 -11.33 -2.21
C LEU A 9 7.88 -10.75 -2.18
N CYS A 10 8.28 -10.07 -1.10
CA CYS A 10 9.50 -9.26 -1.07
C CYS A 10 10.78 -10.02 -1.44
N ASP A 11 10.88 -11.30 -1.07
CA ASP A 11 12.04 -12.14 -1.33
C ASP A 11 12.29 -12.39 -2.82
N GLY A 12 11.28 -12.17 -3.67
CA GLY A 12 11.39 -12.29 -5.13
C GLY A 12 11.96 -11.05 -5.84
N PHE A 13 12.33 -10.00 -5.10
CA PHE A 13 12.77 -8.71 -5.63
C PHE A 13 14.11 -8.29 -5.03
N GLU A 14 14.91 -7.54 -5.80
CA GLU A 14 16.21 -7.08 -5.32
C GLU A 14 16.08 -5.98 -4.28
N ARG A 15 15.05 -5.14 -4.42
CA ARG A 15 14.73 -4.04 -3.52
C ARG A 15 13.24 -3.97 -3.32
N PHE A 16 12.83 -3.49 -2.17
CA PHE A 16 11.42 -3.39 -1.86
C PHE A 16 11.15 -2.24 -0.90
N CYS A 17 9.96 -1.67 -0.99
CA CYS A 17 9.51 -0.61 -0.11
C CYS A 17 8.01 -0.72 0.13
N PHE A 18 7.61 -0.61 1.39
CA PHE A 18 6.23 -0.44 1.78
C PHE A 18 6.07 0.96 2.38
N LEU A 19 5.19 1.75 1.79
CA LEU A 19 4.74 3.04 2.33
C LEU A 19 3.31 2.87 2.83
N ASP A 20 3.15 2.95 4.15
CA ASP A 20 1.87 2.85 4.83
C ASP A 20 1.15 4.20 4.91
N ASN A 21 -0.19 4.17 4.91
CA ASN A 21 -1.05 5.33 5.18
C ASN A 21 -0.70 6.57 4.31
N VAL A 22 -0.47 6.37 3.02
CA VAL A 22 0.03 7.41 2.10
C VAL A 22 -0.83 8.67 2.15
N ARG A 23 -2.15 8.55 2.09
CA ARG A 23 -3.08 9.69 2.22
C ARG A 23 -2.79 10.54 3.46
N GLU A 24 -2.70 9.92 4.63
CA GLU A 24 -2.47 10.64 5.89
C GLU A 24 -1.06 11.26 5.92
N ARG A 25 -0.07 10.53 5.43
CA ARG A 25 1.32 10.98 5.44
C ARG A 25 1.57 12.15 4.49
N VAL A 26 0.90 12.21 3.33
CA VAL A 26 0.95 13.35 2.41
C VAL A 26 0.22 14.58 2.97
N GLN A 27 -0.78 14.39 3.84
CA GLN A 27 -1.41 15.52 4.53
C GLN A 27 -0.53 16.06 5.66
N LYS A 28 0.15 15.17 6.38
CA LYS A 28 1.01 15.51 7.51
C LYS A 28 2.39 16.05 7.09
N TYR A 29 2.91 15.55 5.98
CA TYR A 29 4.22 15.88 5.44
C TYR A 29 4.10 16.19 3.95
N VAL A 30 5.03 16.97 3.40
CA VAL A 30 5.06 17.18 1.95
C VAL A 30 5.50 15.89 1.24
N ILE A 31 4.97 15.65 0.04
CA ILE A 31 5.18 14.40 -0.73
C ILE A 31 6.66 14.06 -0.98
N GLU A 32 7.53 15.07 -1.02
CA GLU A 32 8.98 14.90 -1.14
C GLU A 32 9.57 14.06 0.00
N HIS A 33 8.96 14.09 1.19
CA HIS A 33 9.38 13.24 2.30
C HIS A 33 9.17 11.75 1.95
N LEU A 34 8.02 11.40 1.38
CA LEU A 34 7.73 10.04 0.96
C LEU A 34 8.62 9.64 -0.23
N LYS A 35 8.88 10.56 -1.18
CA LYS A 35 9.82 10.33 -2.29
C LYS A 35 11.22 9.99 -1.76
N LYS A 36 11.73 10.75 -0.79
CA LYS A 36 13.04 10.50 -0.17
C LYS A 36 13.07 9.14 0.56
N GLU A 37 12.04 8.81 1.33
CA GLU A 37 11.95 7.50 2.00
C GLU A 37 11.91 6.34 1.01
N LEU A 38 11.15 6.47 -0.08
CA LEU A 38 11.09 5.47 -1.13
C LEU A 38 12.47 5.27 -1.75
N LEU A 39 13.13 6.36 -2.14
CA LEU A 39 14.43 6.33 -2.79
C LEU A 39 15.53 5.81 -1.88
N SER A 40 15.54 6.16 -0.59
CA SER A 40 16.55 5.67 0.36
C SER A 40 16.49 4.15 0.47
N LYS A 41 15.28 3.59 0.59
CA LYS A 41 15.04 2.14 0.64
C LYS A 41 15.40 1.44 -0.67
N LEU A 42 14.97 1.98 -1.82
CA LEU A 42 15.19 1.33 -3.11
C LEU A 42 16.64 1.46 -3.60
N LEU A 43 17.31 2.58 -3.36
CA LEU A 43 18.69 2.81 -3.79
C LEU A 43 19.74 2.36 -2.76
N LYS A 44 19.32 2.02 -1.54
CA LYS A 44 20.19 1.72 -0.38
C LYS A 44 21.12 2.87 -0.02
N GLU A 45 20.56 4.06 0.08
CA GLU A 45 21.28 5.30 0.40
C GLU A 45 20.66 5.89 1.66
N GLU A 46 21.45 6.22 2.68
CA GLU A 46 20.93 6.77 3.95
C GLU A 46 20.25 8.13 3.76
N ASP A 47 20.82 8.97 2.89
CA ASP A 47 20.22 10.25 2.49
C ASP A 47 19.91 10.27 0.99
N ALA A 48 18.61 10.31 0.68
CA ALA A 48 18.09 10.43 -0.67
C ALA A 48 17.81 11.88 -1.10
N SER A 49 18.19 12.88 -0.30
CA SER A 49 17.95 14.31 -0.59
C SER A 49 18.49 14.72 -1.96
N SER A 50 19.68 14.22 -2.34
CA SER A 50 20.33 14.50 -3.63
C SER A 50 19.58 13.93 -4.84
N PHE A 51 18.65 12.98 -4.62
CA PHE A 51 17.86 12.37 -5.69
C PHE A 51 16.52 13.05 -5.94
N VAL A 52 16.09 13.97 -5.06
CA VAL A 52 14.83 14.70 -5.17
C VAL A 52 15.11 16.17 -5.45
N THR A 53 14.51 16.69 -6.52
CA THR A 53 14.64 18.08 -6.98
C THR A 53 13.27 18.72 -7.15
N PRO A 54 13.16 20.06 -7.31
CA PRO A 54 11.89 20.70 -7.62
C PRO A 54 11.21 20.18 -8.90
N GLY A 55 11.99 19.61 -9.83
CA GLY A 55 11.50 18.97 -11.06
C GLY A 55 11.21 17.47 -10.93
N GLY A 56 11.16 16.93 -9.70
CA GLY A 56 10.98 15.51 -9.43
C GLY A 56 12.30 14.77 -9.18
N ILE A 57 12.38 13.50 -9.58
CA ILE A 57 13.52 12.64 -9.28
C ILE A 57 14.64 12.79 -10.31
N THR A 58 15.90 12.78 -9.86
CA THR A 58 17.07 12.92 -10.73
C THR A 58 17.19 11.77 -11.74
N ASN A 59 17.74 12.08 -12.92
CA ASN A 59 18.01 11.08 -13.95
C ASN A 59 18.97 9.98 -13.47
N PHE A 60 19.87 10.28 -12.53
CA PHE A 60 20.76 9.29 -11.94
C PHE A 60 19.98 8.24 -11.14
N ALA A 61 19.04 8.67 -10.29
CA ALA A 61 18.18 7.75 -9.55
C ALA A 61 17.28 6.93 -10.49
N LYS A 62 16.66 7.56 -11.50
CA LYS A 62 15.85 6.86 -12.52
C LYS A 62 16.66 5.77 -13.24
N ARG A 63 17.91 6.05 -13.65
CA ARG A 63 18.79 5.06 -14.30
C ARG A 63 19.17 3.88 -13.41
N ARG A 64 19.26 4.08 -12.09
CA ARG A 64 19.54 2.99 -11.14
C ARG A 64 18.28 2.14 -10.93
N LEU A 65 17.14 2.79 -10.73
CA LEU A 65 15.85 2.13 -10.56
C LEU A 65 15.44 1.32 -11.80
N SER A 66 15.72 1.82 -13.01
CA SER A 66 15.38 1.12 -14.25
C SER A 66 16.17 -0.17 -14.52
N ARG A 67 17.16 -0.46 -13.68
CA ARG A 67 18.01 -1.66 -13.75
C ARG A 67 17.85 -2.57 -12.53
N THR A 68 16.95 -2.22 -11.63
CA THR A 68 16.75 -2.93 -10.37
C THR A 68 15.34 -3.45 -10.34
N LYS A 69 15.18 -4.75 -10.12
CA LYS A 69 13.84 -5.34 -9.96
C LYS A 69 13.28 -4.97 -8.60
N VAL A 70 12.24 -4.13 -8.54
CA VAL A 70 11.68 -3.61 -7.29
C VAL A 70 10.25 -4.08 -6.99
N LEU A 71 9.93 -4.21 -5.70
CA LEU A 71 8.55 -4.31 -5.20
C LEU A 71 8.20 -3.07 -4.40
N VAL A 72 7.25 -2.27 -4.87
CA VAL A 72 6.74 -1.10 -4.13
C VAL A 72 5.29 -1.34 -3.74
N VAL A 73 4.95 -1.06 -2.49
CA VAL A 73 3.57 -1.09 -2.00
C VAL A 73 3.20 0.26 -1.43
N LEU A 74 2.16 0.88 -1.99
CA LEU A 74 1.60 2.15 -1.55
C LEU A 74 0.22 1.88 -0.92
N ASP A 75 0.11 2.05 0.39
CA ASP A 75 -1.11 1.71 1.13
C ASP A 75 -1.95 2.96 1.44
N ASP A 76 -3.28 2.88 1.25
CA ASP A 76 -4.25 3.96 1.47
C ASP A 76 -3.96 5.22 0.63
N VAL A 77 -3.77 5.05 -0.69
CA VAL A 77 -3.64 6.14 -1.66
C VAL A 77 -5.01 6.73 -2.00
N ASN A 78 -5.13 8.05 -2.09
CA ASN A 78 -6.41 8.73 -2.38
C ASN A 78 -6.35 9.69 -3.56
N ASP A 79 -5.21 9.81 -4.23
CA ASP A 79 -5.02 10.68 -5.39
C ASP A 79 -4.10 9.98 -6.39
N SER A 80 -4.47 10.00 -7.67
CA SER A 80 -3.66 9.43 -8.74
C SER A 80 -2.34 10.17 -8.92
N ASP A 81 -2.31 11.47 -8.62
CA ASP A 81 -1.10 12.28 -8.78
C ASP A 81 -0.01 11.85 -7.78
N GLN A 82 -0.39 11.32 -6.62
CA GLN A 82 0.55 10.74 -5.65
C GLN A 82 1.29 9.53 -6.23
N MET A 83 0.64 8.73 -7.08
CA MET A 83 1.28 7.59 -7.72
C MET A 83 2.30 8.05 -8.76
N GLU A 84 1.93 9.00 -9.61
CA GLU A 84 2.85 9.58 -10.60
C GLU A 84 4.06 10.23 -9.90
N ASP A 85 3.81 10.93 -8.80
CA ASP A 85 4.86 11.58 -8.03
C ASP A 85 5.82 10.60 -7.34
N LEU A 86 5.31 9.49 -6.81
CA LEU A 86 6.10 8.50 -6.08
C LEU A 86 6.73 7.44 -6.97
N CYS A 87 6.12 7.11 -8.11
CA CYS A 87 6.53 5.99 -8.96
C CYS A 87 6.82 6.38 -10.42
N GLY A 88 6.46 7.59 -10.86
CA GLY A 88 6.71 8.08 -12.22
C GLY A 88 6.07 7.26 -13.32
N GLY A 89 4.86 6.81 -13.06
CA GLY A 89 4.13 5.87 -13.90
C GLY A 89 4.90 4.58 -14.15
N HIS A 90 4.83 4.08 -15.37
CA HIS A 90 5.46 2.82 -15.79
C HIS A 90 6.94 2.95 -16.17
N THR A 91 7.59 4.11 -15.97
CA THR A 91 8.88 4.42 -16.61
C THR A 91 10.10 4.35 -15.70
N TRP A 92 9.93 4.37 -14.37
CA TRP A 92 11.06 4.48 -13.46
C TRP A 92 11.76 3.16 -13.16
N PHE A 93 11.05 2.04 -13.30
CA PHE A 93 11.49 0.74 -12.81
C PHE A 93 11.77 -0.24 -13.95
N GLU A 94 12.53 -1.28 -13.64
CA GLU A 94 12.74 -2.41 -14.54
C GLU A 94 11.41 -3.15 -14.80
N ALA A 95 11.24 -3.74 -15.99
CA ALA A 95 9.96 -4.31 -16.46
C ALA A 95 9.40 -5.45 -15.59
N SER A 96 10.24 -6.17 -14.86
CA SER A 96 9.85 -7.25 -13.94
C SER A 96 9.52 -6.75 -12.53
N SER A 97 9.57 -5.43 -12.31
CA SER A 97 9.17 -4.78 -11.06
C SER A 97 7.65 -4.84 -10.88
N ARG A 98 7.20 -4.66 -9.63
CA ARG A 98 5.76 -4.59 -9.31
C ARG A 98 5.48 -3.44 -8.36
N ILE A 99 4.44 -2.67 -8.69
CA ILE A 99 3.87 -1.66 -7.81
C ILE A 99 2.48 -2.15 -7.42
N ILE A 100 2.21 -2.24 -6.12
CA ILE A 100 0.89 -2.60 -5.60
C ILE A 100 0.34 -1.38 -4.87
N VAL A 101 -0.86 -0.96 -5.24
CA VAL A 101 -1.53 0.17 -4.60
C VAL A 101 -2.82 -0.31 -3.95
N THR A 102 -3.05 0.10 -2.71
CA THR A 102 -4.38 -0.02 -2.09
C THR A 102 -5.03 1.34 -2.03
N THR A 103 -6.32 1.35 -2.35
CA THR A 103 -7.16 2.54 -2.27
C THR A 103 -8.59 2.12 -1.97
N ARG A 104 -9.37 3.07 -1.45
CA ARG A 104 -10.82 2.93 -1.27
C ARG A 104 -11.59 3.45 -2.48
N ASP A 105 -10.91 4.15 -3.39
CA ASP A 105 -11.52 4.76 -4.57
C ASP A 105 -10.93 4.14 -5.84
N LYS A 106 -11.73 3.31 -6.51
CA LYS A 106 -11.35 2.68 -7.78
C LYS A 106 -10.96 3.70 -8.86
N HIS A 107 -11.50 4.93 -8.82
CA HIS A 107 -11.18 5.96 -9.81
C HIS A 107 -9.72 6.41 -9.74
N VAL A 108 -9.08 6.33 -8.57
CA VAL A 108 -7.65 6.62 -8.41
C VAL A 108 -6.82 5.67 -9.27
N LEU A 109 -7.14 4.36 -9.24
CA LEU A 109 -6.42 3.34 -10.02
C LEU A 109 -6.68 3.48 -11.53
N VAL A 110 -7.91 3.83 -11.91
CA VAL A 110 -8.27 4.03 -13.33
C VAL A 110 -7.53 5.24 -13.91
N LYS A 111 -7.46 6.35 -13.17
CA LYS A 111 -6.71 7.55 -13.61
C LYS A 111 -5.21 7.31 -13.70
N ALA A 112 -4.68 6.46 -12.83
CA ALA A 112 -3.27 6.09 -12.82
C ALA A 112 -2.91 4.99 -13.85
N ASP A 113 -3.84 4.60 -14.72
CA ASP A 113 -3.66 3.57 -15.76
C ASP A 113 -3.12 2.24 -15.20
N ALA A 114 -3.72 1.78 -14.08
CA ALA A 114 -3.30 0.55 -13.44
C ALA A 114 -3.53 -0.68 -14.35
N ASP A 115 -2.49 -1.51 -14.51
CA ASP A 115 -2.54 -2.70 -15.38
C ASP A 115 -3.61 -3.70 -14.93
N HIS A 116 -3.79 -3.83 -13.62
CA HIS A 116 -4.73 -4.75 -12.99
C HIS A 116 -5.40 -4.11 -11.77
N ILE A 117 -6.73 -4.26 -11.68
CA ILE A 117 -7.53 -3.79 -10.54
C ILE A 117 -8.23 -5.00 -9.93
N HIS A 118 -7.99 -5.22 -8.63
CA HIS A 118 -8.66 -6.24 -7.85
C HIS A 118 -9.50 -5.60 -6.74
N GLU A 119 -10.78 -5.91 -6.73
CA GLU A 119 -11.69 -5.52 -5.66
C GLU A 119 -11.62 -6.54 -4.54
N VAL A 120 -11.27 -6.08 -3.33
CA VAL A 120 -11.21 -6.94 -2.14
C VAL A 120 -12.64 -7.16 -1.65
N GLU A 121 -13.09 -8.41 -1.71
CA GLU A 121 -14.43 -8.78 -1.24
C GLU A 121 -14.57 -8.59 0.28
N THR A 122 -15.79 -8.25 0.70
CA THR A 122 -16.13 -8.21 2.12
C THR A 122 -16.20 -9.62 2.69
N LEU A 123 -15.88 -9.74 3.98
CA LEU A 123 -16.05 -11.01 4.67
C LEU A 123 -17.54 -11.35 4.75
N ASN A 124 -17.87 -12.64 4.58
CA ASN A 124 -19.22 -13.11 4.86
C ASN A 124 -19.55 -12.96 6.36
N SER A 125 -20.82 -13.16 6.73
CA SER A 125 -21.28 -12.90 8.10
C SER A 125 -20.57 -13.78 9.14
N ASP A 126 -20.26 -15.03 8.80
CA ASP A 126 -19.64 -15.98 9.72
C ASP A 126 -18.16 -15.66 9.94
N ASP A 127 -17.43 -15.36 8.86
CA ASP A 127 -16.03 -14.94 8.94
C ASP A 127 -15.88 -13.56 9.60
N SER A 128 -16.82 -12.65 9.37
CA SER A 128 -16.87 -11.35 10.06
C SER A 128 -17.08 -11.53 11.55
N LEU A 129 -18.00 -12.41 11.96
CA LEU A 129 -18.25 -12.74 13.36
C LEU A 129 -17.01 -13.38 14.00
N ARG A 130 -16.40 -14.34 13.31
CA ARG A 130 -15.17 -14.98 13.78
C ARG A 130 -14.05 -13.97 13.96
N LEU A 131 -13.82 -13.09 12.97
CA LEU A 131 -12.80 -12.05 13.05
C LEU A 131 -13.08 -11.07 14.20
N PHE A 132 -14.33 -10.65 14.37
CA PHE A 132 -14.72 -9.79 15.48
C PHE A 132 -14.40 -10.44 16.83
N SER A 133 -14.78 -11.70 17.02
CA SER A 133 -14.57 -12.42 18.28
C SER A 133 -13.11 -12.69 18.60
N LEU A 134 -12.30 -12.97 17.58
CA LEU A 134 -10.86 -13.08 17.69
C LEU A 134 -10.24 -11.79 18.25
N ASN A 135 -10.72 -10.63 17.80
CA ASN A 135 -10.15 -9.33 18.18
C ASN A 135 -10.74 -8.79 19.49
N ALA A 136 -12.06 -8.83 19.66
CA ALA A 136 -12.76 -8.26 20.81
C ALA A 136 -12.67 -9.17 22.05
N PHE A 137 -12.79 -10.48 21.87
CA PHE A 137 -12.86 -11.43 22.98
C PHE A 137 -11.62 -12.32 23.10
N LYS A 138 -10.66 -12.21 22.16
CA LYS A 138 -9.46 -13.06 22.12
C LYS A 138 -9.79 -14.56 22.05
N GLN A 139 -10.95 -14.91 21.49
CA GLN A 139 -11.47 -16.29 21.43
C GLN A 139 -11.81 -16.68 19.98
N ASN A 140 -11.51 -17.93 19.62
CA ASN A 140 -11.61 -18.40 18.24
C ASN A 140 -13.04 -18.80 17.80
N CYS A 141 -13.89 -19.31 18.71
CA CYS A 141 -15.12 -19.99 18.30
C CYS A 141 -16.30 -19.95 19.29
N THR A 142 -16.11 -19.69 20.59
CA THR A 142 -17.20 -19.73 21.59
C THR A 142 -17.56 -18.33 22.05
N ILE A 143 -18.59 -17.78 21.43
CA ILE A 143 -19.24 -16.54 21.86
C ILE A 143 -20.52 -16.98 22.59
N GLU A 144 -20.76 -16.45 23.79
CA GLU A 144 -22.01 -16.70 24.49
C GLU A 144 -23.20 -16.17 23.66
N ALA A 145 -24.38 -16.77 23.77
CA ALA A 145 -25.53 -16.44 22.92
C ALA A 145 -25.87 -14.93 22.92
N GLU A 146 -25.76 -14.26 24.06
CA GLU A 146 -25.96 -12.81 24.19
C GLU A 146 -24.90 -11.98 23.46
N GLN A 147 -23.65 -12.44 23.48
CA GLN A 147 -22.54 -11.78 22.79
C GLN A 147 -22.65 -11.95 21.27
N VAL A 148 -23.24 -13.05 20.76
CA VAL A 148 -23.48 -13.25 19.32
C VAL A 148 -24.46 -12.20 18.79
N GLU A 149 -25.54 -11.93 19.52
CA GLU A 149 -26.57 -11.00 19.08
C GLU A 149 -26.06 -9.54 19.06
N LEU A 150 -25.29 -9.16 20.09
CA LEU A 150 -24.59 -7.87 20.12
C LEU A 150 -23.54 -7.75 19.01
N SER A 151 -22.77 -8.81 18.76
CA SER A 151 -21.76 -8.82 17.68
C SER A 151 -22.41 -8.64 16.32
N LYS A 152 -23.54 -9.32 16.05
CA LYS A 152 -24.30 -9.15 14.79
C LYS A 152 -24.80 -7.71 14.60
N ARG A 153 -25.24 -7.04 15.67
CA ARG A 153 -25.62 -5.62 15.61
C ARG A 153 -24.45 -4.72 15.23
N VAL A 154 -23.28 -4.90 15.86
CA VAL A 154 -22.07 -4.13 15.57
C VAL A 154 -21.61 -4.38 14.13
N LEU A 155 -21.58 -5.64 13.68
CA LEU A 155 -21.18 -5.98 12.32
C LEU A 155 -22.11 -5.37 11.26
N ASN A 156 -23.42 -5.27 11.53
CA ASN A 156 -24.35 -4.59 10.64
C ASN A 156 -24.09 -3.08 10.53
N TYR A 157 -23.41 -2.46 11.49
CA TYR A 157 -23.00 -1.05 11.41
C TYR A 157 -21.78 -0.85 10.51
N CYS A 158 -20.98 -1.90 10.28
CA CYS A 158 -19.75 -1.85 9.48
C CYS A 158 -19.96 -2.34 8.04
N LYS A 159 -21.21 -2.54 7.62
CA LYS A 159 -21.59 -2.87 6.23
C LYS A 159 -21.68 -1.63 5.37
#